data_AF-A0A812LNP3-F1
#
_entry.id   AF-A0A812LNP3-F1
#
_cell.length_a   1.000
_cell.length_b   1.000
_cell.length_c   1.000
_cell.angle_alpha   90.00
_cell.angle_beta   90.00
_cell.angle_gamma   90.00
#
_symmetry.space_group_name_H-M   'P 1'
#
loop_
_entity.id
_entity.type
_entity.pdbx_description
1 polymer ?
#
loop_
_entity_poly.entity_id
_entity_poly.type
_entity_poly.pdbx_seq_one_letter_code
_entity_poly.pdbx_strand_id
1 'polypeptide(L)'
;MAQLASVGEKLGKGDDLVGDMCQKLFDLMKRQQNLLTSIGELIIRLVCKRVDAKRFFATAAKTLETMEDKAFARHLVQVLNRGLLTGPETKKFRAQLRSEARGQVSSTSFPMVLMQSWLCCPVSSLVLSFWMNWYELAAELATRLATMPRTEEIEEQLKQFVELLESPVFSDVRLQLLDRRRPALLRAVLRLAALLPQEKALQSRLQVVETGLLLDRVMASRKPMPGRRRSAEARQGITRRGLKQ
;
A
#
# COMPACT_ATOMS: atom_id res chain seq x y z
N MET A 1 -39.16 -10.42 -17.36
CA MET A 1 -38.08 -10.40 -18.38
C MET A 1 -37.89 -9.01 -19.01
N ALA A 2 -38.93 -8.31 -19.49
CA ALA A 2 -38.79 -6.96 -20.10
C ALA A 2 -38.27 -5.86 -19.15
N GLN A 3 -38.64 -5.87 -17.86
CA GLN A 3 -38.13 -4.89 -16.88
C GLN A 3 -36.67 -5.11 -16.48
N LEU A 4 -36.16 -6.35 -16.52
CA LEU A 4 -34.74 -6.65 -16.26
C LEU A 4 -33.86 -6.24 -17.44
N ALA A 5 -34.34 -6.38 -18.67
CA ALA A 5 -33.66 -5.90 -19.88
C ALA A 5 -33.58 -4.36 -19.91
N SER A 6 -34.67 -3.66 -19.56
CA SER A 6 -34.70 -2.19 -19.45
C SER A 6 -33.77 -1.63 -18.36
N VAL A 7 -33.64 -2.33 -17.23
CA VAL A 7 -32.70 -1.99 -16.17
C VAL A 7 -31.25 -2.27 -16.59
N GLY A 8 -30.99 -3.39 -17.26
CA GLY A 8 -29.68 -3.73 -17.84
C GLY A 8 -29.23 -2.74 -18.91
N GLU A 9 -30.15 -2.23 -19.73
CA GLU A 9 -29.86 -1.25 -20.80
C GLU A 9 -29.67 0.17 -20.25
N LYS A 10 -30.39 0.55 -19.17
CA LYS A 10 -30.15 1.81 -18.43
C LYS A 10 -28.85 1.76 -17.61
N LEU A 11 -28.50 0.61 -17.04
CA LEU A 11 -27.21 0.40 -16.37
C LEU A 11 -26.06 0.45 -17.39
N GLY A 12 -26.18 -0.22 -18.54
CA GLY A 12 -25.20 -0.15 -19.63
C GLY A 12 -24.99 1.28 -20.16
N LYS A 13 -26.08 2.03 -20.41
CA LYS A 13 -25.97 3.46 -20.80
C LYS A 13 -25.37 4.36 -19.73
N GLY A 14 -25.66 4.10 -18.46
CA GLY A 14 -25.05 4.83 -17.34
C GLY A 14 -23.55 4.53 -17.19
N ASP A 15 -23.16 3.30 -17.49
CA ASP A 15 -21.77 2.83 -17.45
C ASP A 15 -20.95 3.47 -18.59
N ASP A 16 -21.52 3.54 -19.80
CA ASP A 16 -20.90 4.22 -20.95
C ASP A 16 -20.81 5.74 -20.73
N LEU A 17 -21.85 6.36 -20.17
CA LEU A 17 -21.86 7.81 -19.93
C LEU A 17 -20.78 8.26 -18.94
N VAL A 18 -20.58 7.51 -17.85
CA VAL A 18 -19.53 7.80 -16.87
C VAL A 18 -18.16 7.63 -17.51
N GLY A 19 -17.96 6.55 -18.28
CA GLY A 19 -16.72 6.32 -19.02
C GLY A 19 -16.42 7.48 -19.98
N ASP A 20 -17.39 7.88 -20.79
CA ASP A 20 -17.28 8.98 -21.75
C ASP A 20 -16.97 10.32 -21.08
N MET A 21 -17.61 10.61 -19.95
CA MET A 21 -17.33 11.81 -19.17
C MET A 21 -15.90 11.82 -18.63
N CYS A 22 -15.43 10.70 -18.09
CA CYS A 22 -14.06 10.57 -17.58
C CYS A 22 -13.04 10.69 -18.71
N GLN A 23 -13.30 10.09 -19.87
CA GLN A 23 -12.43 10.21 -21.04
C GLN A 23 -12.33 11.67 -21.51
N LYS A 24 -13.47 12.36 -21.65
CA LYS A 24 -13.48 13.80 -21.99
C LYS A 24 -12.73 14.65 -20.97
N LEU A 25 -12.83 14.30 -19.68
CA LEU A 25 -12.09 14.98 -18.62
C LEU A 25 -10.58 14.79 -18.76
N PHE A 26 -10.11 13.56 -19.01
CA PHE A 26 -8.69 13.29 -19.22
C PHE A 26 -8.17 13.95 -20.50
N ASP A 27 -8.97 13.99 -21.56
CA ASP A 27 -8.63 14.71 -22.80
C ASP A 27 -8.53 16.22 -22.55
N LEU A 28 -9.42 16.79 -21.73
CA LEU A 28 -9.34 18.20 -21.32
C LEU A 28 -8.08 18.47 -20.50
N MET A 29 -7.76 17.63 -19.52
CA MET A 29 -6.53 17.73 -18.73
C MET A 29 -5.28 17.61 -19.61
N LYS A 30 -5.30 16.76 -20.63
CA LYS A 30 -4.20 16.61 -21.58
C LYS A 30 -4.00 17.87 -22.42
N ARG A 31 -5.10 18.48 -22.90
CA ARG A 31 -5.07 19.75 -23.65
C ARG A 31 -4.65 20.93 -22.78
N GLN A 32 -5.02 20.92 -21.50
CA GLN A 32 -4.75 21.98 -20.53
C GLN A 32 -3.94 21.42 -19.35
N GLN A 33 -2.65 21.14 -19.56
CA GLN A 33 -1.81 20.51 -18.52
C GLN A 33 -1.74 21.30 -17.21
N ASN A 34 -1.83 22.64 -17.27
CA ASN A 34 -1.91 23.50 -16.09
C ASN A 34 -3.11 23.17 -15.18
N LEU A 35 -4.20 22.65 -15.73
CA LEU A 35 -5.37 22.20 -14.97
C LEU A 35 -4.98 21.03 -14.05
N LEU A 36 -4.22 20.07 -14.58
CA LEU A 36 -3.75 18.91 -13.84
C LEU A 36 -2.75 19.33 -12.76
N THR A 37 -1.81 20.21 -13.08
CA THR A 37 -0.79 20.70 -12.15
C THR A 37 -1.40 21.49 -10.99
N SER A 38 -2.31 22.44 -11.26
CA SER A 38 -2.78 23.38 -10.24
C SER A 38 -3.95 22.85 -9.39
N ILE A 39 -4.89 22.13 -10.02
CA ILE A 39 -6.13 21.71 -9.35
C ILE A 39 -6.52 20.25 -9.60
N GLY A 40 -5.63 19.46 -10.21
CA GLY A 40 -5.93 18.10 -10.63
C GLY A 40 -6.44 17.20 -9.49
N GLU A 41 -5.83 17.27 -8.30
CA GLU A 41 -6.28 16.48 -7.15
C GLU A 41 -7.69 16.89 -6.70
N LEU A 42 -7.99 18.19 -6.72
CA LEU A 42 -9.33 18.69 -6.38
C LEU A 42 -10.36 18.16 -7.38
N ILE A 43 -10.05 18.17 -8.67
CA ILE A 43 -10.94 17.62 -9.70
C ILE A 43 -11.20 16.13 -9.44
N ILE A 44 -10.16 15.34 -9.19
CA ILE A 44 -10.29 13.90 -8.92
C ILE A 44 -11.19 13.66 -7.70
N ARG A 45 -10.99 14.42 -6.62
CA ARG A 45 -11.84 14.36 -5.42
C ARG A 45 -13.29 14.72 -5.71
N LEU A 46 -13.54 15.79 -6.46
CA LEU A 46 -14.88 16.22 -6.84
C LEU A 46 -15.60 15.18 -7.71
N VAL A 47 -14.88 14.55 -8.65
CA VAL A 47 -15.43 13.48 -9.48
C VAL A 47 -15.75 12.25 -8.63
N CYS A 48 -14.80 11.80 -7.79
CA CYS A 48 -15.01 10.65 -6.89
C CYS A 48 -16.10 10.88 -5.83
N LYS A 49 -16.51 12.13 -5.59
CA LYS A 49 -17.67 12.47 -4.75
C LYS A 49 -19.01 12.18 -5.44
N ARG A 50 -19.05 12.28 -6.76
CA ARG A 50 -20.28 12.18 -7.58
C ARG A 50 -20.40 10.87 -8.32
N VAL A 51 -19.27 10.26 -8.64
CA VAL A 51 -19.13 9.04 -9.43
C VAL A 51 -18.54 7.94 -8.55
N ASP A 52 -18.91 6.70 -8.84
CA ASP A 52 -18.24 5.54 -8.24
C ASP A 52 -16.74 5.56 -8.54
N ALA A 53 -15.92 5.61 -7.49
CA ALA A 53 -14.48 5.72 -7.62
C ALA A 53 -13.86 4.49 -8.33
N LYS A 54 -14.40 3.27 -8.14
CA LYS A 54 -13.87 2.09 -8.83
C LYS A 54 -14.01 2.25 -10.34
N ARG A 55 -15.16 2.75 -10.82
CA ARG A 55 -15.37 3.07 -12.24
C ARG A 55 -14.43 4.17 -12.73
N PHE A 56 -14.32 5.27 -12.00
CA PHE A 56 -13.42 6.37 -12.37
C PHE A 56 -11.96 5.89 -12.53
N PHE A 57 -11.44 5.13 -11.56
CA PHE A 57 -10.07 4.59 -11.63
C PHE A 57 -9.92 3.48 -12.69
N ALA A 58 -10.97 2.72 -12.98
CA ALA A 58 -10.95 1.74 -14.09
C ALA A 58 -10.89 2.44 -15.46
N THR A 59 -11.66 3.52 -15.65
CA THR A 59 -11.55 4.33 -16.87
C THR A 59 -10.17 4.97 -16.97
N ALA A 60 -9.65 5.53 -15.88
CA ALA A 60 -8.30 6.10 -15.86
C ALA A 60 -7.23 5.07 -16.26
N ALA A 61 -7.29 3.85 -15.72
CA ALA A 61 -6.37 2.77 -16.07
C ALA A 61 -6.41 2.45 -17.58
N LYS A 62 -7.61 2.30 -18.15
CA LYS A 62 -7.80 2.06 -19.59
C LYS A 62 -7.29 3.22 -20.44
N THR A 63 -7.56 4.47 -20.04
CA THR A 63 -7.09 5.67 -20.75
C THR A 63 -5.55 5.73 -20.76
N LEU A 64 -4.90 5.41 -19.62
CA LEU A 64 -3.44 5.39 -19.48
C LEU A 64 -2.76 4.34 -20.39
N GLU A 65 -3.38 3.18 -20.60
CA GLU A 65 -2.84 2.14 -21.50
C GLU A 65 -2.72 2.63 -22.94
N THR A 66 -3.73 3.37 -23.43
CA THR A 66 -3.76 3.94 -24.78
C THR A 66 -2.98 5.26 -24.91
N MET A 67 -2.39 5.76 -23.82
CA MET A 67 -1.79 7.09 -23.79
C MET A 67 -0.37 7.09 -24.38
N GLU A 68 -0.20 7.83 -25.47
CA GLU A 68 1.10 8.01 -26.14
C GLU A 68 2.04 8.95 -25.37
N ASP A 69 1.51 10.06 -24.85
CA ASP A 69 2.27 11.05 -24.09
C ASP A 69 2.64 10.49 -22.70
N LYS A 70 3.87 9.97 -22.60
CA LYS A 70 4.39 9.34 -21.37
C LYS A 70 4.65 10.35 -20.25
N ALA A 71 4.95 11.61 -20.58
CA ALA A 71 5.18 12.65 -19.57
C ALA A 71 3.86 13.02 -18.90
N PHE A 72 2.82 13.26 -19.70
CA PHE A 72 1.48 13.51 -19.18
C PHE A 72 0.91 12.30 -18.44
N ALA A 73 1.07 11.08 -18.97
CA ALA A 73 0.63 9.85 -18.30
C ALA A 73 1.24 9.72 -16.89
N ARG A 74 2.54 9.98 -16.78
CA ARG A 74 3.25 9.94 -15.50
C ARG A 74 2.69 10.99 -14.52
N HIS A 75 2.50 12.22 -14.97
CA HIS A 75 1.93 13.28 -14.13
C HIS A 75 0.50 12.97 -13.70
N LEU A 76 -0.32 12.45 -14.61
CA LEU A 76 -1.69 12.03 -14.31
C LEU A 76 -1.72 10.93 -13.25
N VAL A 77 -0.84 9.93 -13.34
CA VAL A 77 -0.71 8.88 -12.32
C VAL A 77 -0.30 9.44 -10.96
N GLN A 78 0.61 10.42 -10.90
CA GLN A 78 0.98 11.07 -9.64
C GLN A 78 -0.25 11.72 -8.96
N VAL A 79 -1.04 12.47 -9.71
CA VAL A 79 -2.22 13.16 -9.19
C VAL A 79 -3.33 12.16 -8.82
N LEU A 80 -3.56 11.14 -9.63
CA LEU A 80 -4.48 10.03 -9.34
C LEU A 80 -4.09 9.30 -8.06
N ASN A 81 -2.79 9.00 -7.88
CA ASN A 81 -2.29 8.32 -6.70
C ASN A 81 -2.49 9.17 -5.44
N ARG A 82 -2.23 10.48 -5.52
CA ARG A 82 -2.51 11.41 -4.41
C ARG A 82 -4.00 11.41 -4.06
N GLY A 83 -4.87 11.63 -5.05
CA GLY A 83 -6.34 11.61 -4.85
C GLY A 83 -6.87 10.28 -4.29
N LEU A 84 -6.31 9.15 -4.75
CA LEU A 84 -6.65 7.82 -4.26
C LEU A 84 -6.31 7.66 -2.78
N LEU A 85 -5.13 8.10 -2.35
CA LEU A 85 -4.62 7.83 -1.00
C LEU A 85 -5.03 8.87 0.05
N THR A 86 -5.19 10.14 -0.35
CA THR A 86 -5.50 11.24 0.58
C THR A 86 -6.99 11.60 0.60
N GLY A 87 -7.76 11.25 -0.45
CA GLY A 87 -9.17 11.62 -0.57
C GLY A 87 -10.06 10.98 0.51
N PRO A 88 -10.92 11.74 1.22
CA PRO A 88 -11.97 11.12 2.03
C PRO A 88 -13.02 10.41 1.17
N GLU A 89 -13.29 10.91 -0.04
CA GLU A 89 -14.26 10.36 -1.00
C GLU A 89 -13.87 8.95 -1.45
N THR A 90 -12.57 8.69 -1.54
CA THR A 90 -12.03 7.39 -1.96
C THR A 90 -11.91 6.38 -0.82
N LYS A 91 -12.31 6.70 0.41
CA LYS A 91 -12.15 5.82 1.59
C LYS A 91 -12.83 4.46 1.42
N LYS A 92 -14.07 4.43 0.92
CA LYS A 92 -14.81 3.17 0.67
C LYS A 92 -14.12 2.33 -0.41
N PHE A 93 -13.72 2.98 -1.49
CA PHE A 93 -13.01 2.34 -2.59
C PHE A 93 -11.65 1.79 -2.16
N ARG A 94 -10.89 2.55 -1.35
CA ARG A 94 -9.64 2.07 -0.73
C ARG A 94 -9.83 0.78 0.05
N ALA A 95 -10.88 0.67 0.86
CA ALA A 95 -11.16 -0.56 1.61
C ALA A 95 -11.45 -1.75 0.67
N GLN A 96 -12.25 -1.53 -0.37
CA GLN A 96 -12.57 -2.55 -1.39
C GLN A 96 -11.30 -2.98 -2.14
N LEU A 97 -10.53 -2.03 -2.66
CA LEU A 97 -9.30 -2.27 -3.40
C LEU A 97 -8.29 -3.08 -2.59
N ARG A 98 -8.08 -2.72 -1.32
CA ARG A 98 -7.17 -3.44 -0.43
C ARG A 98 -7.69 -4.83 -0.06
N SER A 99 -9.00 -5.02 0.03
CA SER A 99 -9.60 -6.35 0.24
C SER A 99 -9.39 -7.24 -0.98
N GLU A 100 -9.67 -6.73 -2.18
CA GLU A 100 -9.45 -7.44 -3.45
C GLU A 100 -7.96 -7.79 -3.63
N ALA A 101 -7.04 -6.88 -3.29
CA ALA A 101 -5.60 -7.09 -3.39
C ALA A 101 -5.02 -8.14 -2.43
N ARG A 102 -5.75 -8.48 -1.35
CA ARG A 102 -5.38 -9.55 -0.39
C ARG A 102 -5.93 -10.91 -0.78
N GLY A 103 -6.94 -10.96 -1.65
CA GLY A 103 -7.56 -12.19 -2.11
C GLY A 103 -6.72 -12.91 -3.16
N GLN A 104 -7.33 -13.85 -3.88
CA GLN A 104 -6.70 -14.47 -5.04
C GLN A 104 -6.69 -13.48 -6.20
N VAL A 105 -5.51 -12.93 -6.46
CA VAL A 105 -5.29 -11.90 -7.48
C VAL A 105 -4.97 -12.59 -8.82
N SER A 106 -5.89 -12.54 -9.78
CA SER A 106 -5.63 -12.95 -11.17
C SER A 106 -5.03 -11.80 -11.98
N SER A 107 -4.47 -12.09 -13.16
CA SER A 107 -3.97 -11.06 -14.09
C SER A 107 -5.06 -10.07 -14.53
N THR A 108 -6.32 -10.50 -14.55
CA THR A 108 -7.49 -9.70 -14.92
C THR A 108 -8.15 -8.99 -13.74
N SER A 109 -7.67 -9.23 -12.52
CA SER A 109 -8.24 -8.61 -11.32
C SER A 109 -7.93 -7.11 -11.31
N PHE A 110 -8.89 -6.32 -10.83
CA PHE A 110 -8.79 -4.86 -10.83
C PHE A 110 -7.51 -4.31 -10.14
N PRO A 111 -7.05 -4.84 -8.98
CA PRO A 111 -5.78 -4.40 -8.39
C PRO A 111 -4.58 -4.56 -9.34
N MET A 112 -4.54 -5.63 -10.14
CA MET A 112 -3.44 -5.86 -11.10
C MET A 112 -3.50 -4.91 -12.28
N VAL A 113 -4.68 -4.73 -12.87
CA VAL A 113 -4.88 -3.77 -13.98
C VAL A 113 -4.51 -2.34 -13.54
N LEU A 114 -4.92 -1.96 -12.33
CA LEU A 114 -4.55 -0.67 -11.74
C LEU A 114 -3.03 -0.56 -11.56
N MET A 115 -2.39 -1.59 -11.00
CA MET A 115 -0.93 -1.58 -10.83
C MET A 115 -0.20 -1.50 -12.17
N GLN A 116 -0.61 -2.25 -13.19
CA GLN A 116 0.00 -2.25 -14.52
C GLN A 116 -0.05 -0.87 -15.19
N SER A 117 -1.20 -0.19 -15.12
CA SER A 117 -1.36 1.16 -15.64
C SER A 117 -0.57 2.22 -14.83
N TRP A 118 -0.29 1.96 -13.55
CA TRP A 118 0.51 2.86 -12.69
C TRP A 118 2.01 2.81 -13.00
N LEU A 119 2.52 1.73 -13.62
CA LEU A 119 3.96 1.50 -13.85
C LEU A 119 4.65 2.59 -14.70
N CYS A 120 3.89 3.42 -15.43
CA CYS A 120 4.46 4.58 -16.14
C CYS A 120 5.04 5.64 -15.17
N CYS A 121 4.61 5.62 -13.90
CA CYS A 121 5.17 6.40 -12.81
C CYS A 121 5.77 5.47 -11.73
N PRO A 122 7.11 5.27 -11.70
CA PRO A 122 7.72 4.29 -10.83
C PRO A 122 7.58 4.64 -9.34
N VAL A 123 7.66 5.92 -8.97
CA VAL A 123 7.49 6.34 -7.56
C VAL A 123 6.04 6.15 -7.10
N SER A 124 5.05 6.52 -7.91
CA SER A 124 3.62 6.28 -7.56
C SER A 124 3.29 4.79 -7.49
N SER A 125 3.88 3.97 -8.36
CA SER A 125 3.76 2.51 -8.30
C SER A 125 4.38 1.96 -7.02
N LEU A 126 5.53 2.47 -6.62
CA LEU A 126 6.17 2.12 -5.35
C LEU A 126 5.24 2.45 -4.18
N VAL A 127 4.73 3.68 -4.10
CA VAL A 127 3.79 4.12 -3.05
C VAL A 127 2.57 3.20 -3.00
N LEU A 128 1.96 2.92 -4.16
CA LEU A 128 0.77 2.07 -4.25
C LEU A 128 1.05 0.64 -3.80
N SER A 129 2.20 0.07 -4.17
CA SER A 129 2.60 -1.29 -3.77
C SER A 129 2.81 -1.42 -2.25
N PHE A 130 3.43 -0.42 -1.61
CA PHE A 130 3.51 -0.37 -0.14
C PHE A 130 2.12 -0.30 0.48
N TRP A 131 1.24 0.53 -0.08
CA TRP A 131 -0.12 0.69 0.43
C TRP A 131 -0.96 -0.59 0.24
N MET A 132 -0.81 -1.32 -0.87
CA MET A 132 -1.49 -2.60 -1.11
C MET A 132 -0.91 -3.77 -0.30
N ASN A 133 0.18 -3.57 0.45
CA ASN A 133 0.98 -4.60 1.11
C ASN A 133 1.70 -5.57 0.15
N TRP A 134 1.93 -5.17 -1.10
CA TRP A 134 2.67 -5.96 -2.09
C TRP A 134 4.17 -5.71 -1.97
N TYR A 135 4.74 -6.09 -0.84
CA TYR A 135 6.09 -5.67 -0.46
C TYR A 135 7.21 -6.29 -1.29
N GLU A 136 7.01 -7.47 -1.88
CA GLU A 136 7.97 -8.03 -2.85
C GLU A 136 8.07 -7.14 -4.10
N LEU A 137 6.92 -6.71 -4.64
CA LEU A 137 6.88 -5.76 -5.74
C LEU A 137 7.47 -4.40 -5.32
N ALA A 138 7.15 -3.92 -4.12
CA ALA A 138 7.72 -2.67 -3.60
C ALA A 138 9.26 -2.73 -3.54
N ALA A 139 9.82 -3.83 -3.05
CA ALA A 139 11.26 -4.02 -3.01
C ALA A 139 11.87 -4.02 -4.42
N GLU A 140 11.25 -4.72 -5.37
CA GLU A 140 11.70 -4.78 -6.76
C GLU A 140 11.65 -3.39 -7.43
N LEU A 141 10.55 -2.66 -7.26
CA LEU A 141 10.38 -1.30 -7.78
C LEU A 141 11.42 -0.33 -7.19
N ALA A 142 11.72 -0.42 -5.90
CA ALA A 142 12.77 0.38 -5.26
C ALA A 142 14.16 0.05 -5.84
N THR A 143 14.46 -1.21 -6.13
CA THR A 143 15.72 -1.60 -6.80
C THR A 143 15.78 -1.07 -8.22
N ARG A 144 14.68 -1.13 -8.98
CA ARG A 144 14.63 -0.55 -10.34
C ARG A 144 14.82 0.96 -10.31
N LEU A 145 14.17 1.66 -9.38
CA LEU A 145 14.37 3.10 -9.18
C LEU A 145 15.84 3.48 -8.92
N ALA A 146 16.62 2.62 -8.24
CA ALA A 146 18.04 2.87 -8.01
C ALA A 146 18.89 2.82 -9.30
N THR A 147 18.41 2.14 -10.35
CA THR A 147 19.08 2.06 -11.66
C THR A 147 18.68 3.18 -12.61
N MET A 148 17.63 3.95 -12.28
CA MET A 148 17.15 5.05 -13.10
C MET A 148 17.98 6.32 -12.87
N PRO A 149 18.11 7.19 -13.88
CA PRO A 149 18.76 8.48 -13.71
C PRO A 149 18.03 9.27 -12.62
N ARG A 150 18.80 9.79 -11.66
CA ARG A 150 18.26 10.52 -10.54
C ARG A 150 17.91 11.95 -10.96
N THR A 151 16.63 12.19 -11.21
CA THR A 151 16.09 13.53 -11.50
C THR A 151 15.57 14.18 -10.21
N GLU A 152 15.56 15.52 -10.18
CA GLU A 152 14.96 16.29 -9.07
C GLU A 152 13.48 15.92 -8.87
N GLU A 153 12.75 15.67 -9.96
CA GLU A 153 11.36 15.23 -9.93
C GLU A 153 11.16 13.91 -9.16
N ILE A 154 12.03 12.91 -9.41
CA ILE A 154 11.97 11.62 -8.72
C ILE A 154 12.32 11.79 -7.25
N GLU A 155 13.35 12.59 -6.94
CA GLU A 155 13.76 12.82 -5.56
C GLU A 155 12.65 13.52 -4.75
N GLU A 156 12.02 14.54 -5.31
CA GLU A 156 10.90 15.24 -4.69
C GLU A 156 9.72 14.30 -4.44
N GLN A 157 9.37 13.45 -5.42
CA GLN A 157 8.30 12.45 -5.24
C GLN A 157 8.62 11.42 -4.16
N LEU A 158 9.89 11.01 -4.04
CA LEU A 158 10.30 10.09 -2.99
C LEU A 158 10.23 10.75 -1.61
N LYS A 159 10.58 12.03 -1.48
CA LYS A 159 10.40 12.80 -0.23
C LYS A 159 8.94 12.89 0.16
N GLN A 160 8.07 13.26 -0.78
CA GLN A 160 6.62 13.27 -0.58
C GLN A 160 6.08 11.88 -0.20
N PHE A 161 6.65 10.81 -0.74
CA PHE A 161 6.30 9.45 -0.32
C PHE A 161 6.71 9.18 1.13
N VAL A 162 7.92 9.56 1.55
CA VAL A 162 8.36 9.40 2.95
C VAL A 162 7.47 10.19 3.91
N GLU A 163 7.07 11.42 3.56
CA GLU A 163 6.09 12.18 4.33
C GLU A 163 4.74 11.47 4.40
N LEU A 164 4.26 10.93 3.27
CA LEU A 164 3.01 10.19 3.22
C LEU A 164 3.08 8.89 4.04
N LEU A 165 4.22 8.23 4.11
CA LEU A 165 4.45 7.02 4.91
C LEU A 165 4.24 7.29 6.41
N GLU A 166 4.56 8.50 6.87
CA GLU A 166 4.31 8.93 8.26
C GLU A 166 2.84 9.32 8.52
N SER A 167 2.05 9.53 7.47
CA SER A 167 0.64 9.89 7.61
C SER A 167 -0.26 8.72 8.05
N PRO A 168 -1.50 8.98 8.51
CA PRO A 168 -2.41 7.94 8.97
C PRO A 168 -2.77 6.88 7.92
N VAL A 169 -2.70 7.20 6.61
CA VAL A 169 -3.05 6.25 5.54
C VAL A 169 -2.09 5.04 5.49
N PHE A 170 -0.87 5.20 6.04
CA PHE A 170 0.17 4.19 6.14
C PHE A 170 0.37 3.64 7.56
N SER A 171 -0.55 3.90 8.49
CA SER A 171 -0.46 3.37 9.87
C SER A 171 -0.28 1.85 9.91
N ASP A 172 -1.02 1.12 9.07
CA ASP A 172 -0.92 -0.33 8.95
C ASP A 172 0.49 -0.79 8.56
N VAL A 173 1.14 -0.08 7.63
CA VAL A 173 2.48 -0.42 7.14
C VAL A 173 3.52 -0.17 8.24
N ARG A 174 3.40 0.97 8.95
CA ARG A 174 4.30 1.30 10.07
C ARG A 174 4.16 0.31 11.23
N LEU A 175 2.95 -0.14 11.54
CA LEU A 175 2.73 -1.19 12.54
C LEU A 175 3.30 -2.53 12.07
N GLN A 176 3.10 -2.90 10.80
CA GLN A 176 3.64 -4.14 10.23
C GLN A 176 5.18 -4.14 10.16
N LEU A 177 5.82 -2.97 10.06
CA LEU A 177 7.28 -2.85 10.04
C LEU A 177 7.91 -3.25 11.40
N LEU A 178 7.14 -3.18 12.49
CA LEU A 178 7.56 -3.67 13.80
C LEU A 178 7.48 -5.19 13.91
N ASP A 179 6.76 -5.87 13.01
CA ASP A 179 6.62 -7.33 13.01
C ASP A 179 7.71 -8.01 12.15
N ARG A 180 8.43 -8.97 12.76
CA ARG A 180 9.47 -9.78 12.13
C ARG A 180 8.96 -10.67 11.00
N ARG A 181 7.66 -10.91 10.90
CA ARG A 181 7.07 -11.82 9.90
C ARG A 181 7.04 -11.26 8.48
N ARG A 182 7.52 -10.03 8.25
CA ARG A 182 7.49 -9.39 6.92
C ARG A 182 8.87 -8.93 6.43
N PRO A 183 9.78 -9.88 6.09
CA PRO A 183 11.12 -9.54 5.60
C PRO A 183 11.09 -8.76 4.28
N ALA A 184 10.06 -8.97 3.45
CA ALA A 184 9.85 -8.20 2.21
C ALA A 184 9.64 -6.70 2.49
N LEU A 185 8.87 -6.35 3.52
CA LEU A 185 8.62 -4.97 3.92
C LEU A 185 9.92 -4.32 4.40
N LEU A 186 10.67 -4.99 5.29
CA LEU A 186 11.95 -4.48 5.76
C LEU A 186 12.93 -4.26 4.61
N ARG A 187 13.04 -5.21 3.66
CA ARG A 187 13.87 -5.04 2.45
C ARG A 187 13.42 -3.83 1.62
N ALA A 188 12.12 -3.65 1.41
CA ALA A 188 11.60 -2.51 0.65
C ALA A 188 11.92 -1.16 1.32
N VAL A 189 11.76 -1.06 2.64
CA VAL A 189 12.08 0.16 3.42
C VAL A 189 13.58 0.45 3.42
N LEU A 190 14.43 -0.57 3.57
CA LEU A 190 15.89 -0.40 3.50
C LEU A 190 16.35 0.07 2.11
N ARG A 191 15.75 -0.46 1.04
CA ARG A 191 16.00 0.02 -0.33
C ARG A 191 15.53 1.46 -0.51
N LEU A 192 14.36 1.82 0.02
CA LEU A 192 13.89 3.21 0.02
C LEU A 192 14.85 4.13 0.78
N ALA A 193 15.40 3.70 1.92
CA ALA A 193 16.38 4.47 2.68
C ALA A 193 17.70 4.65 1.92
N ALA A 194 18.13 3.64 1.18
CA ALA A 194 19.29 3.75 0.30
C ALA A 194 19.06 4.75 -0.85
N LEU A 195 17.81 4.88 -1.34
CA LEU A 195 17.44 5.91 -2.31
C LEU A 195 17.42 7.32 -1.71
N LEU A 196 17.34 7.47 -0.39
CA LEU A 196 17.16 8.76 0.28
C LEU A 196 18.01 8.82 1.56
N PRO A 197 19.36 8.82 1.43
CA PRO A 197 20.24 8.69 2.59
C PRO A 197 20.14 9.85 3.58
N GLN A 198 19.68 11.03 3.16
CA GLN A 198 19.58 12.23 4.01
C GLN A 198 18.22 12.37 4.72
N GLU A 199 17.25 11.49 4.45
CA GLU A 199 15.89 11.63 4.97
C GLU A 199 15.74 11.16 6.42
N LYS A 200 15.74 12.13 7.35
CA LYS A 200 15.74 11.90 8.80
C LYS A 200 14.53 11.12 9.30
N ALA A 201 13.35 11.34 8.71
CA ALA A 201 12.13 10.63 9.12
C ALA A 201 12.28 9.11 8.93
N LEU A 202 12.82 8.72 7.77
CA LEU A 202 13.04 7.32 7.43
C LEU A 202 14.14 6.68 8.28
N GLN A 203 15.24 7.40 8.53
CA GLN A 203 16.28 6.97 9.46
C GLN A 203 15.73 6.74 10.88
N SER A 204 14.93 7.68 11.38
CA SER A 204 14.30 7.60 12.70
C SER A 204 13.35 6.40 12.82
N ARG A 205 12.67 6.02 11.72
CA ARG A 205 11.86 4.78 11.70
C ARG A 205 12.72 3.53 11.73
N LEU A 206 13.80 3.48 10.96
CA LEU A 206 14.71 2.34 10.98
C LEU A 206 15.34 2.13 12.36
N GLN A 207 15.69 3.19 13.08
CA GLN A 207 16.19 3.11 14.45
C GLN A 207 15.16 2.51 15.43
N VAL A 208 13.87 2.87 15.29
CA VAL A 208 12.81 2.27 16.11
C VAL A 208 12.65 0.78 15.83
N VAL A 209 12.73 0.39 14.55
CA VAL A 209 12.66 -1.02 14.15
C VAL A 209 13.86 -1.78 14.70
N GLU A 210 15.07 -1.24 14.57
CA GLU A 210 16.30 -1.83 15.12
C GLU A 210 16.19 -2.04 16.64
N THR A 211 15.73 -1.03 17.37
CA THR A 211 15.51 -1.10 18.82
C THR A 211 14.51 -2.22 19.16
N GLY A 212 13.40 -2.32 18.43
CA GLY A 212 12.43 -3.41 18.59
C GLY A 212 13.04 -4.79 18.35
N LEU A 213 13.85 -4.93 17.29
CA LEU A 213 14.57 -6.17 16.99
C LEU A 213 15.58 -6.54 18.10
N LEU A 214 16.24 -5.57 18.72
CA LEU A 214 17.16 -5.81 19.84
C LEU A 214 16.41 -6.26 21.10
N LEU A 215 15.32 -5.57 21.46
CA LEU A 215 14.47 -5.96 22.59
C LEU A 215 13.98 -7.39 22.46
N ASP A 216 13.52 -7.79 21.28
CA ASP A 216 13.08 -9.14 21.01
C ASP A 216 14.21 -10.19 21.10
N ARG A 217 15.46 -9.83 20.71
CA ARG A 217 16.62 -10.73 20.90
C ARG A 217 16.92 -10.93 22.39
N VAL A 218 16.86 -9.85 23.18
CA VAL A 218 17.05 -9.90 24.64
C VAL A 218 15.93 -10.69 25.34
N MET A 219 14.69 -10.56 24.86
CA MET A 219 13.55 -11.34 25.35
C MET A 219 13.67 -12.82 24.96
N ALA A 220 14.12 -13.12 23.74
CA ALA A 220 14.32 -14.49 23.28
C ALA A 220 15.48 -15.22 24.00
N SER A 221 16.54 -14.51 24.40
CA SER A 221 17.63 -15.06 25.20
C SER A 221 17.25 -15.30 26.66
N ARG A 222 16.15 -14.71 27.15
CA ARG A 222 15.58 -14.92 28.49
C ARG A 222 14.69 -16.17 28.64
N LYS A 223 14.66 -17.10 27.68
CA LYS A 223 13.89 -18.36 27.81
C LYS A 223 14.19 -19.03 29.17
N PRO A 224 13.18 -19.43 29.95
CA PRO A 224 13.39 -19.98 31.29
C PRO A 224 14.13 -21.31 31.20
N MET A 225 15.16 -21.46 32.04
CA MET A 225 15.87 -22.73 32.24
C MET A 225 14.86 -23.86 32.52
N PRO A 226 14.89 -25.00 31.80
CA PRO A 226 14.08 -26.15 32.16
C PRO A 226 14.65 -26.77 33.44
N GLY A 227 13.86 -26.78 34.51
CA GLY A 227 14.05 -27.68 35.64
C GLY A 227 14.89 -27.16 36.80
N ARG A 228 14.29 -26.31 37.65
CA ARG A 228 14.48 -26.48 39.10
C ARG A 228 13.27 -27.26 39.61
N ARG A 229 13.31 -28.60 39.48
CA ARG A 229 12.41 -29.48 40.23
C ARG A 229 12.58 -29.07 41.69
N ARG A 230 11.53 -28.47 42.28
CA ARG A 230 11.44 -28.30 43.72
C ARG A 230 11.53 -29.69 44.33
N SER A 231 12.60 -29.94 45.06
CA SER A 231 12.73 -31.06 45.98
C SER A 231 11.64 -30.88 47.06
N ALA A 232 10.46 -31.40 46.79
CA ALA A 232 9.33 -31.43 47.71
C ALA A 232 8.75 -32.84 47.78
N GLU A 233 9.62 -33.84 47.80
CA GLU A 233 9.28 -35.23 48.11
C GLU A 233 10.35 -35.78 49.07
N ALA A 234 10.31 -35.30 50.31
CA ALA A 234 11.04 -35.91 51.42
C ALA A 234 10.28 -35.62 52.72
N ARG A 235 9.04 -36.12 52.83
CA ARG A 235 8.30 -36.18 54.12
C ARG A 235 7.03 -37.05 54.12
N GLN A 236 6.91 -38.04 53.25
CA GLN A 236 5.88 -39.07 53.39
C GLN A 236 6.52 -40.45 53.19
N GLY A 237 6.86 -41.10 54.31
CA GLY A 237 7.51 -42.41 54.30
C GLY A 237 8.16 -42.79 55.62
N ILE A 238 7.55 -42.46 56.77
CA ILE A 238 7.83 -43.21 58.01
C ILE A 238 6.67 -44.17 58.20
N THR A 239 6.99 -45.40 57.83
CA THR A 239 6.21 -46.62 57.86
C THR A 239 5.72 -46.92 59.27
N ARG A 240 4.42 -47.19 59.39
CA ARG A 240 3.82 -47.94 60.50
C ARG A 240 4.63 -49.23 60.72
N ARG A 241 5.40 -49.32 61.82
CA ARG A 241 5.86 -50.61 62.37
C ARG A 241 4.76 -51.14 63.29
N GLY A 242 4.29 -52.34 62.99
CA GLY A 242 3.25 -53.03 63.72
C GLY A 242 3.66 -53.40 65.13
N LEU A 243 2.69 -53.32 66.03
CA LEU A 243 2.67 -54.06 67.29
C LEU A 243 2.56 -55.57 66.96
N LYS A 244 3.53 -56.33 67.45
CA LYS A 244 3.36 -57.71 67.90
C LYS A 244 4.17 -57.86 69.18
N GLN A 245 3.48 -57.86 70.31
CA GLN A 245 3.49 -58.90 71.35
C GLN A 245 2.37 -58.58 72.33
#